data_AF-A0AA88J0N1-F1
#
_entry.id   AF-A0AA88J0N1-F1
#
_cell.length_a   1.000
_cell.length_b   1.000
_cell.length_c   1.000
_cell.angle_alpha   90.00
_cell.angle_beta   90.00
_cell.angle_gamma   90.00
#
_symmetry.space_group_name_H-M   'P 1'
#
loop_
_entity.id
_entity.type
_entity.pdbx_description
1 polymer ?
#
loop_
_entity_poly.entity_id
_entity_poly.type
_entity_poly.pdbx_seq_one_letter_code
_entity_poly.pdbx_strand_id
1 'polypeptide(L)'
;MPDFYAEGEYDLSGFAVGIVKKDSVIDGKTIVAGVVLIGLPSSGVHSNGFSLVRRVLAHSGLSLKDRLPGEAITLGEALMAPTVIYVKQVLDIISKGGVKGIAHITGGGFTDSIPRVFPKGLGATIHKDSWDVQSVFIWIQEAGRIEDGEMRRTFNMGIGMVLVVNSEASRRILEDANGGAYKAYRIGEVVSGEGVRHATWAPTLSCLQLGSCLAIPGASFVLLSYSCALGAYECAIACVVIASETAIQILTRSSVFCFAVDAFGKKPKFGRIS
;
A
#
# COMPACT_ATOMS: atom_id res chain seq x y z
N MET A 1 39.51 -14.21 -7.97
CA MET A 1 39.64 -14.91 -9.27
C MET A 1 39.89 -13.85 -10.35
N PRO A 2 41.13 -13.35 -10.48
CA PRO A 2 41.45 -12.22 -11.35
C PRO A 2 41.23 -12.50 -12.84
N ASP A 3 41.27 -13.77 -13.25
CA ASP A 3 40.96 -14.18 -14.64
C ASP A 3 39.45 -14.32 -14.91
N PHE A 4 38.60 -14.17 -13.89
CA PHE A 4 37.15 -14.41 -13.98
C PHE A 4 36.31 -13.16 -13.68
N TYR A 5 36.75 -12.32 -12.75
CA TYR A 5 36.10 -11.05 -12.40
C TYR A 5 36.97 -9.88 -12.83
N ALA A 6 36.33 -8.84 -13.38
CA ALA A 6 37.01 -7.58 -13.67
C ALA A 6 37.54 -6.93 -12.38
N GLU A 7 38.48 -5.99 -12.54
CA GLU A 7 39.03 -5.26 -11.41
C GLU A 7 37.92 -4.50 -10.65
N GLY A 8 37.87 -4.71 -9.33
CA GLY A 8 36.84 -4.12 -8.46
C GLY A 8 35.51 -4.89 -8.44
N GLU A 9 35.36 -5.95 -9.23
CA GLU A 9 34.17 -6.81 -9.20
C GLU A 9 34.38 -8.01 -8.26
N TYR A 10 33.34 -8.33 -7.51
CA TYR A 10 33.25 -9.53 -6.70
C TYR A 10 31.80 -10.00 -6.65
N ASP A 11 31.63 -11.30 -6.47
CA ASP A 11 30.31 -11.92 -6.29
C ASP A 11 30.15 -12.44 -4.86
N LEU A 12 28.94 -12.35 -4.33
CA LEU A 12 28.60 -12.78 -2.98
C LEU A 12 27.42 -13.75 -3.05
N SER A 13 27.64 -14.96 -2.53
CA SER A 13 26.58 -15.95 -2.35
C SER A 13 26.27 -16.13 -0.87
N GLY A 14 24.99 -16.07 -0.53
CA GLY A 14 24.48 -16.35 0.82
C GLY A 14 23.75 -17.69 0.87
N PHE A 15 23.87 -18.38 2.00
CA PHE A 15 23.14 -19.62 2.29
C PHE A 15 22.45 -19.53 3.64
N ALA A 16 21.20 -19.98 3.72
CA ALA A 16 20.41 -19.99 4.95
C ALA A 16 19.62 -21.29 5.09
N VAL A 17 19.44 -21.75 6.33
CA VAL A 17 18.61 -22.91 6.69
C VAL A 17 17.58 -22.46 7.72
N GLY A 18 16.32 -22.79 7.47
CA GLY A 18 15.20 -22.56 8.40
C GLY A 18 14.55 -23.89 8.81
N ILE A 19 13.87 -23.88 9.95
CA ILE A 19 13.10 -25.02 10.45
C ILE A 19 11.63 -24.62 10.59
N VAL A 20 10.73 -25.54 10.22
CA VAL A 20 9.28 -25.36 10.38
C VAL A 20 8.66 -26.70 10.77
N LYS A 21 7.65 -26.66 11.64
CA LYS A 21 6.84 -27.86 11.92
C LYS A 21 6.05 -28.21 10.68
N LYS A 22 5.98 -29.50 10.32
CA LYS A 22 5.29 -29.99 9.11
C LYS A 22 3.85 -29.46 9.01
N ASP A 23 3.13 -29.46 10.13
CA ASP A 23 1.71 -29.06 10.17
C ASP A 23 1.51 -27.53 10.30
N SER A 24 2.61 -26.77 10.40
CA SER A 24 2.60 -25.30 10.46
C SER A 24 3.12 -24.66 9.17
N VAL A 25 3.35 -25.45 8.12
CA VAL A 25 3.76 -24.94 6.80
C VAL A 25 2.63 -24.12 6.21
N ILE A 26 2.93 -22.87 5.86
CA ILE A 26 2.03 -21.98 5.13
C ILE A 26 2.23 -22.26 3.64
N ASP A 27 1.29 -22.98 3.02
CA ASP A 27 1.39 -23.45 1.63
C ASP A 27 0.35 -22.83 0.68
N GLY A 28 -0.44 -21.86 1.15
CA GLY A 28 -1.42 -21.14 0.33
C GLY A 28 -2.72 -21.91 0.03
N LYS A 29 -2.82 -23.21 0.35
CA LYS A 29 -3.98 -24.03 -0.06
C LYS A 29 -5.32 -23.59 0.53
N THR A 30 -5.30 -22.87 1.65
CA THR A 30 -6.51 -22.38 2.35
C THR A 30 -6.92 -20.98 1.92
N ILE A 31 -6.22 -20.39 0.94
CA ILE A 31 -6.56 -19.10 0.35
C ILE A 31 -7.83 -19.27 -0.50
N VAL A 32 -8.74 -18.32 -0.34
CA VAL A 32 -10.02 -18.25 -1.05
C VAL A 32 -10.26 -16.80 -1.47
N ALA A 33 -11.16 -16.58 -2.43
CA ALA A 33 -11.56 -15.23 -2.82
C ALA A 33 -12.15 -14.45 -1.63
N GLY A 34 -11.95 -13.13 -1.62
CA GLY A 34 -12.36 -12.21 -0.55
C GLY A 34 -11.39 -12.12 0.63
N VAL A 35 -10.31 -12.90 0.64
CA VAL A 35 -9.25 -12.81 1.67
C VAL A 35 -8.38 -11.57 1.42
N VAL A 36 -7.90 -10.94 2.48
CA VAL A 36 -7.23 -9.64 2.42
C VAL A 36 -5.73 -9.79 2.13
N LEU A 37 -5.17 -8.84 1.39
CA LEU A 37 -3.74 -8.68 1.17
C LEU A 37 -3.21 -7.52 2.03
N ILE A 38 -2.22 -7.82 2.87
CA ILE A 38 -1.47 -6.84 3.65
C ILE A 38 -0.07 -6.69 3.06
N GLY A 39 0.32 -5.46 2.73
CA GLY A 39 1.66 -5.11 2.26
C GLY A 39 2.54 -4.61 3.40
N LEU A 40 3.77 -5.10 3.46
CA LEU A 40 4.83 -4.58 4.32
C LEU A 40 5.79 -3.71 3.48
N PRO A 41 6.09 -2.48 3.91
CA PRO A 41 6.84 -1.55 3.09
C PRO A 41 8.27 -2.03 2.82
N SER A 42 8.77 -1.72 1.64
CA SER A 42 10.19 -1.83 1.28
C SER A 42 10.95 -0.57 1.69
N SER A 43 12.28 -0.65 1.68
CA SER A 43 13.18 0.50 1.89
C SER A 43 13.53 1.23 0.59
N GLY A 44 13.02 0.76 -0.55
CA GLY A 44 13.44 1.17 -1.89
C GLY A 44 13.41 -0.02 -2.84
N VAL A 45 14.28 -0.01 -3.85
CA VAL A 45 14.36 -1.05 -4.91
C VAL A 45 14.79 -2.44 -4.40
N HIS A 46 15.26 -2.53 -3.15
CA HIS A 46 15.85 -3.73 -2.55
C HIS A 46 17.03 -4.25 -3.37
N SER A 47 17.02 -5.51 -3.78
CA SER A 47 18.10 -6.16 -4.53
C SER A 47 17.73 -6.50 -5.98
N ASN A 48 16.63 -5.94 -6.51
CA ASN A 48 16.10 -6.29 -7.84
C ASN A 48 16.01 -5.06 -8.77
N GLY A 49 16.05 -5.30 -10.08
CA GLY A 49 15.87 -4.26 -11.09
C GLY A 49 17.10 -3.38 -11.38
N PHE A 50 18.26 -3.65 -10.78
CA PHE A 50 19.46 -2.80 -10.94
C PHE A 50 19.98 -2.70 -12.38
N SER A 51 19.76 -3.72 -13.23
CA SER A 51 20.09 -3.61 -14.66
C SER A 51 19.26 -2.52 -15.37
N LEU A 52 18.01 -2.31 -14.97
CA LEU A 52 17.19 -1.22 -15.49
C LEU A 52 17.61 0.11 -14.87
N VAL A 53 17.82 0.15 -13.54
CA VAL A 53 18.32 1.35 -12.83
C VAL A 53 19.60 1.90 -13.47
N ARG A 54 20.59 1.04 -13.75
CA ARG A 54 21.85 1.47 -14.40
C ARG A 54 21.61 2.07 -15.78
N ARG A 55 20.68 1.51 -16.56
CA ARG A 55 20.31 2.06 -17.88
C ARG A 55 19.62 3.41 -17.75
N VAL A 56 18.72 3.58 -16.79
CA VAL A 56 18.06 4.87 -16.53
C VAL A 56 19.10 5.92 -16.12
N LEU A 57 19.97 5.60 -15.17
CA LEU A 57 21.03 6.50 -14.70
C LEU A 57 21.95 6.97 -15.84
N ALA A 58 22.32 6.06 -16.74
CA ALA A 58 23.20 6.37 -17.87
C ALA A 58 22.62 7.44 -18.84
N HIS A 59 21.29 7.59 -18.89
CA HIS A 59 20.62 8.53 -19.80
C HIS A 59 19.92 9.68 -19.06
N SER A 60 19.82 9.64 -17.73
CA SER A 60 19.10 10.66 -16.95
C SER A 60 19.88 11.97 -16.77
N GLY A 61 21.19 11.95 -17.05
CA GLY A 61 22.08 13.10 -16.80
C GLY A 61 22.38 13.35 -15.32
N LEU A 62 21.98 12.43 -14.43
CA LEU A 62 22.31 12.48 -13.00
C LEU A 62 23.40 11.45 -12.67
N SER A 63 24.17 11.75 -11.65
CA SER A 63 25.13 10.85 -11.02
C SER A 63 24.58 10.33 -9.69
N LEU A 64 25.22 9.30 -9.13
CA LEU A 64 24.89 8.77 -7.81
C LEU A 64 25.08 9.79 -6.67
N LYS A 65 25.84 10.87 -6.90
CA LYS A 65 26.12 11.92 -5.92
C LYS A 65 25.10 13.06 -5.96
N ASP A 66 24.28 13.11 -7.01
CA ASP A 66 23.25 14.14 -7.13
C ASP A 66 22.07 13.82 -6.21
N ARG A 67 21.33 14.85 -5.84
CA ARG A 67 20.12 14.69 -5.02
C ARG A 67 19.04 13.95 -5.79
N LEU A 68 18.37 13.03 -5.11
CA LEU A 68 17.15 12.43 -5.64
C LEU A 68 16.06 13.52 -5.70
N PRO A 69 15.41 13.75 -6.85
CA PRO A 69 14.37 14.77 -6.95
C PRO A 69 13.26 14.56 -5.91
N GLY A 70 12.94 15.63 -5.17
CA GLY A 70 11.94 15.61 -4.09
C GLY A 70 12.46 15.18 -2.71
N GLU A 71 13.72 14.75 -2.60
CA GLU A 71 14.29 14.23 -1.36
C GLU A 71 15.56 14.98 -0.93
N ALA A 72 15.89 14.89 0.36
CA ALA A 72 17.13 15.47 0.91
C ALA A 72 18.36 14.59 0.67
N ILE A 73 18.15 13.29 0.40
CA ILE A 73 19.21 12.30 0.18
C ILE A 73 19.68 12.26 -1.28
N THR A 74 20.85 11.70 -1.50
CA THR A 74 21.40 11.44 -2.83
C THR A 74 20.72 10.23 -3.49
N LEU A 75 20.82 10.18 -4.82
CA LEU A 75 20.34 9.04 -5.59
C LEU A 75 21.08 7.74 -5.20
N GLY A 76 22.38 7.81 -4.96
CA GLY A 76 23.17 6.68 -4.49
C GLY A 76 22.69 6.14 -3.14
N GLU A 77 22.41 7.02 -2.17
CA GLU A 77 21.86 6.61 -0.87
C GLU A 77 20.49 5.94 -1.00
N ALA A 78 19.60 6.47 -1.84
CA ALA A 78 18.29 5.88 -2.07
C ALA A 78 18.36 4.49 -2.74
N LEU A 79 19.26 4.33 -3.72
CA LEU A 79 19.45 3.06 -4.44
C LEU A 79 20.19 2.01 -3.61
N MET A 80 21.08 2.42 -2.72
CA MET A 80 21.86 1.53 -1.86
C MET A 80 21.19 1.26 -0.50
N ALA A 81 19.95 1.73 -0.31
CA ALA A 81 19.18 1.45 0.89
C ALA A 81 19.09 -0.07 1.12
N PRO A 82 19.55 -0.59 2.28
CA PRO A 82 19.58 -2.03 2.53
C PRO A 82 18.21 -2.68 2.43
N THR A 83 18.16 -3.90 1.89
CA THR A 83 16.91 -4.68 1.83
C THR A 83 16.38 -4.94 3.24
N VAL A 84 15.09 -4.72 3.44
CA VAL A 84 14.43 -4.93 4.73
C VAL A 84 14.39 -6.43 5.06
N ILE A 85 14.77 -6.79 6.28
CA ILE A 85 14.70 -8.17 6.77
C ILE A 85 13.41 -8.36 7.60
N TYR A 86 12.40 -8.96 7.00
CA TYR A 86 11.05 -9.08 7.58
C TYR A 86 10.90 -10.19 8.65
N VAL A 87 11.94 -10.99 8.91
CA VAL A 87 11.81 -12.26 9.67
C VAL A 87 11.15 -12.10 11.04
N LYS A 88 11.56 -11.10 11.84
CA LYS A 88 11.03 -10.89 13.20
C LYS A 88 9.56 -10.49 13.17
N GLN A 89 9.23 -9.52 12.33
CA GLN A 89 7.86 -9.02 12.16
C GLN A 89 6.92 -10.13 11.66
N VAL A 90 7.36 -10.90 10.66
CA VAL A 90 6.54 -11.95 10.06
C VAL A 90 6.35 -13.12 11.02
N LEU A 91 7.37 -13.51 11.78
CA LEU A 91 7.22 -14.55 12.80
C LEU A 91 6.26 -14.14 13.92
N ASP A 92 6.30 -12.88 14.37
CA ASP A 92 5.31 -12.35 15.33
C ASP A 92 3.89 -12.43 14.77
N ILE A 93 3.67 -11.96 13.53
CA ILE A 93 2.36 -12.00 12.88
C ILE A 93 1.87 -13.46 12.72
N ILE A 94 2.74 -14.37 12.28
CA ILE A 94 2.41 -15.80 12.15
C ILE A 94 2.01 -16.40 13.50
N SER A 95 2.71 -16.06 14.58
CA SER A 95 2.43 -16.59 15.92
C SER A 95 1.02 -16.23 16.43
N LYS A 96 0.47 -15.10 15.95
CA LYS A 96 -0.89 -14.63 16.25
C LYS A 96 -1.97 -15.26 15.34
N GLY A 97 -1.58 -16.08 14.36
CA GLY A 97 -2.48 -16.86 13.50
C GLY A 97 -3.19 -16.07 12.38
N GLY A 98 -3.87 -16.79 11.48
CA GLY A 98 -4.68 -16.20 10.40
C GLY A 98 -3.94 -15.83 9.12
N VAL A 99 -2.63 -16.09 9.05
CA VAL A 99 -1.84 -16.00 7.81
C VAL A 99 -2.03 -17.26 6.97
N LYS A 100 -2.42 -17.08 5.70
CA LYS A 100 -2.70 -18.15 4.75
C LYS A 100 -1.64 -18.28 3.65
N GLY A 101 -0.94 -17.20 3.36
CA GLY A 101 0.10 -17.14 2.33
C GLY A 101 1.04 -15.96 2.56
N ILE A 102 2.26 -16.07 2.06
CA ILE A 102 3.29 -15.03 2.16
C ILE A 102 4.02 -14.97 0.82
N ALA A 103 4.00 -13.81 0.18
CA ALA A 103 4.72 -13.55 -1.06
C ALA A 103 5.82 -12.50 -0.81
N HIS A 104 7.07 -12.88 -1.06
CA HIS A 104 8.19 -11.95 -1.05
C HIS A 104 8.31 -11.29 -2.43
N ILE A 105 8.22 -9.96 -2.48
CA ILE A 105 8.20 -9.22 -3.73
C ILE A 105 9.63 -8.95 -4.18
N THR A 106 10.07 -9.72 -5.18
CA THR A 106 11.44 -9.69 -5.72
C THR A 106 11.40 -9.44 -7.23
N GLY A 107 12.24 -10.11 -8.03
CA GLY A 107 12.17 -10.06 -9.49
C GLY A 107 10.82 -10.57 -10.01
N GLY A 108 10.21 -9.83 -10.93
CA GLY A 108 8.85 -10.09 -11.41
C GLY A 108 7.76 -9.33 -10.64
N GLY A 109 8.13 -8.63 -9.56
CA GLY A 109 7.28 -7.67 -8.86
C GLY A 109 5.97 -8.28 -8.37
N PHE A 110 4.89 -7.50 -8.42
CA PHE A 110 3.56 -7.95 -7.97
C PHE A 110 3.01 -9.05 -8.88
N THR A 111 3.15 -8.84 -10.19
CA THR A 111 2.58 -9.68 -11.25
C THR A 111 3.01 -11.13 -11.11
N ASP A 112 4.29 -11.37 -10.85
CA ASP A 112 4.82 -12.73 -10.79
C ASP A 112 4.90 -13.28 -9.36
N SER A 113 5.11 -12.43 -8.35
CA SER A 113 5.37 -12.92 -6.99
C SER A 113 4.08 -13.31 -6.25
N ILE A 114 3.02 -12.53 -6.38
CA ILE A 114 1.76 -12.75 -5.62
C ILE A 114 1.03 -14.01 -6.07
N PRO A 115 0.80 -14.27 -7.38
CA PRO A 115 0.05 -15.45 -7.79
C PRO A 115 0.71 -16.80 -7.44
N ARG A 116 2.02 -16.83 -7.19
CA ARG A 116 2.76 -18.07 -6.85
C ARG A 116 2.27 -18.74 -5.56
N VAL A 117 1.67 -17.98 -4.65
CA VAL A 117 1.15 -18.53 -3.39
C VAL A 117 -0.33 -18.90 -3.50
N PHE A 118 -0.99 -18.65 -4.63
CA PHE A 118 -2.42 -18.89 -4.80
C PHE A 118 -2.70 -20.28 -5.39
N PRO A 119 -3.79 -20.94 -4.93
CA PRO A 119 -4.42 -22.01 -5.68
C PRO A 119 -4.82 -21.58 -7.10
N LYS A 120 -4.93 -22.55 -8.02
CA LYS A 120 -5.41 -22.31 -9.38
C LYS A 120 -6.78 -21.63 -9.40
N GLY A 121 -6.99 -20.73 -10.36
CA GLY A 121 -8.26 -19.98 -10.49
C GLY A 121 -8.43 -18.82 -9.51
N LEU A 122 -7.39 -18.46 -8.75
CA LEU A 122 -7.36 -17.27 -7.89
C LEU A 122 -6.29 -16.28 -8.35
N GLY A 123 -6.58 -15.01 -8.09
CA GLY A 123 -5.79 -13.86 -8.49
C GLY A 123 -5.89 -12.77 -7.43
N ALA A 124 -5.30 -11.61 -7.70
CA ALA A 124 -5.30 -10.48 -6.78
C ALA A 124 -5.80 -9.21 -7.45
N THR A 125 -6.56 -8.41 -6.70
CA THR A 125 -6.74 -6.99 -6.99
C THR A 125 -5.87 -6.19 -6.03
N ILE A 126 -4.99 -5.36 -6.57
CA ILE A 126 -4.12 -4.45 -5.82
C ILE A 126 -4.61 -3.02 -5.98
N HIS A 127 -4.82 -2.34 -4.87
CA HIS A 127 -5.22 -0.94 -4.84
C HIS A 127 -3.99 -0.04 -4.74
N LYS A 128 -3.61 0.58 -5.85
CA LYS A 128 -2.33 1.29 -5.97
C LYS A 128 -2.20 2.55 -5.10
N ASP A 129 -3.34 3.12 -4.65
CA ASP A 129 -3.36 4.35 -3.86
C ASP A 129 -3.43 4.07 -2.34
N SER A 130 -3.18 2.82 -1.92
CA SER A 130 -3.31 2.42 -0.51
C SER A 130 -2.00 2.48 0.29
N TRP A 131 -0.90 2.91 -0.35
CA TRP A 131 0.38 3.20 0.29
C TRP A 131 1.14 4.27 -0.48
N ASP A 132 2.10 4.91 0.17
CA ASP A 132 2.95 5.91 -0.46
C ASP A 132 4.09 5.23 -1.23
N VAL A 133 4.15 5.45 -2.55
CA VAL A 133 5.26 5.00 -3.39
C VAL A 133 6.44 5.95 -3.22
N GLN A 134 7.62 5.41 -2.88
CA GLN A 134 8.82 6.21 -2.63
C GLN A 134 9.31 6.93 -3.90
N SER A 135 9.85 8.14 -3.71
CA SER A 135 10.34 9.04 -4.76
C SER A 135 11.35 8.40 -5.72
N VAL A 136 12.12 7.40 -5.28
CA VAL A 136 13.06 6.67 -6.13
C VAL A 136 12.37 5.94 -7.29
N PHE A 137 11.17 5.38 -7.07
CA PHE A 137 10.42 4.70 -8.12
C PHE A 137 9.83 5.69 -9.12
N ILE A 138 9.34 6.84 -8.62
CA ILE A 138 8.82 7.92 -9.44
C ILE A 138 9.94 8.44 -10.35
N TRP A 139 11.11 8.72 -9.78
CA TRP A 139 12.29 9.14 -10.56
C TRP A 139 12.70 8.10 -11.61
N ILE A 140 12.80 6.82 -11.24
CA ILE A 140 13.14 5.74 -12.19
C ILE A 140 12.16 5.74 -13.37
N GLN A 141 10.86 5.83 -13.06
CA GLN A 141 9.81 5.78 -14.06
C GLN A 141 9.88 6.97 -15.03
N GLU A 142 10.01 8.18 -14.50
CA GLU A 142 10.04 9.41 -15.29
C GLU A 142 11.32 9.53 -16.12
N ALA A 143 12.48 9.35 -15.49
CA ALA A 143 13.78 9.44 -16.15
C ALA A 143 13.97 8.34 -17.20
N GLY A 144 13.42 7.15 -16.94
CA GLY A 144 13.46 6.02 -17.86
C GLY A 144 12.35 5.99 -18.91
N ARG A 145 11.32 6.84 -18.78
CA ARG A 145 10.07 6.77 -19.57
C ARG A 145 9.47 5.35 -19.58
N ILE A 146 9.44 4.71 -18.41
CA ILE A 146 9.04 3.32 -18.27
C ILE A 146 7.52 3.24 -18.10
N GLU A 147 6.89 2.33 -18.84
CA GLU A 147 5.47 2.07 -18.68
C GLU A 147 5.14 1.51 -17.30
N ASP A 148 3.98 1.91 -16.79
CA ASP A 148 3.38 1.47 -15.53
C ASP A 148 3.43 -0.05 -15.31
N GLY A 149 3.12 -0.83 -16.35
CA GLY A 149 3.14 -2.29 -16.28
C GLY A 149 4.53 -2.86 -16.06
N GLU A 150 5.53 -2.27 -16.73
CA GLU A 150 6.94 -2.70 -16.62
C GLU A 150 7.54 -2.30 -15.27
N MET A 151 7.16 -1.13 -14.73
CA MET A 151 7.52 -0.72 -13.38
C MET A 151 7.06 -1.76 -12.34
N ARG A 152 5.80 -2.20 -12.42
CA ARG A 152 5.21 -3.16 -11.48
C ARG A 152 5.71 -4.59 -11.65
N ARG A 153 6.22 -4.93 -12.83
CA ARG A 153 6.87 -6.21 -13.13
C ARG A 153 8.33 -6.23 -12.68
N THR A 154 9.02 -5.10 -12.76
CA THR A 154 10.45 -5.04 -12.42
C THR A 154 10.68 -4.75 -10.94
N PHE A 155 9.86 -3.87 -10.35
CA PHE A 155 10.08 -3.32 -9.02
C PHE A 155 8.97 -3.69 -8.04
N ASN A 156 9.32 -3.60 -6.75
CA ASN A 156 8.41 -3.83 -5.64
C ASN A 156 7.47 -2.64 -5.37
N MET A 157 7.64 -1.51 -6.06
CA MET A 157 6.84 -0.27 -5.96
C MET A 157 6.53 0.19 -4.53
N GLY A 158 7.41 -0.11 -3.58
CA GLY A 158 7.26 0.28 -2.17
C GLY A 158 6.77 -0.79 -1.22
N ILE A 159 6.40 -1.98 -1.71
CA ILE A 159 5.96 -3.12 -0.88
C ILE A 159 6.91 -4.30 -1.10
N GLY A 160 7.72 -4.62 -0.08
CA GLY A 160 8.69 -5.72 -0.19
C GLY A 160 8.10 -7.08 0.13
N MET A 161 7.01 -7.15 0.90
CA MET A 161 6.38 -8.42 1.27
C MET A 161 4.87 -8.27 1.34
N VAL A 162 4.14 -9.30 0.91
CA VAL A 162 2.68 -9.37 0.95
C VAL A 162 2.24 -10.57 1.76
N LEU A 163 1.38 -10.34 2.74
CA LEU A 163 0.73 -11.35 3.56
C LEU A 163 -0.72 -11.53 3.10
N VAL A 164 -1.12 -12.77 2.88
CA VAL A 164 -2.49 -13.15 2.56
C VAL A 164 -3.15 -13.61 3.85
N VAL A 165 -4.12 -12.85 4.37
CA VAL A 165 -4.62 -13.03 5.73
C VAL A 165 -6.14 -12.99 5.79
N ASN A 166 -6.73 -13.73 6.73
CA ASN A 166 -8.16 -13.61 6.99
C ASN A 166 -8.51 -12.22 7.56
N SER A 167 -9.81 -11.87 7.58
CA SER A 167 -10.27 -10.54 7.99
C SER A 167 -9.91 -10.20 9.45
N GLU A 168 -9.92 -11.18 10.34
CA GLU A 168 -9.56 -10.98 11.76
C GLU A 168 -8.07 -10.62 11.91
N ALA A 169 -7.18 -11.38 11.26
CA ALA A 169 -5.76 -11.10 11.26
C ALA A 169 -5.44 -9.77 10.55
N SER A 170 -6.13 -9.47 9.44
CA SER A 170 -6.01 -8.17 8.77
C SER A 170 -6.26 -7.02 9.72
N ARG A 171 -7.36 -7.05 10.49
CA ARG A 171 -7.72 -5.99 11.43
C ARG A 171 -6.66 -5.85 12.51
N ARG A 172 -6.25 -6.96 13.13
CA ARG A 172 -5.21 -6.97 14.17
C ARG A 172 -3.87 -6.42 13.67
N ILE A 173 -3.43 -6.82 12.47
CA ILE A 173 -2.15 -6.35 11.90
C ILE A 173 -2.20 -4.84 11.66
N LEU A 174 -3.33 -4.31 11.20
CA LEU A 174 -3.51 -2.88 10.99
C LEU A 174 -3.63 -2.09 12.31
N GLU A 175 -4.27 -2.66 13.33
CA GLU A 175 -4.31 -2.10 14.69
C GLU A 175 -2.90 -2.02 15.30
N ASP A 176 -2.12 -3.10 15.24
CA ASP A 176 -0.71 -3.14 15.68
C ASP A 176 0.14 -2.09 14.94
N ALA A 177 -0.10 -1.93 13.62
CA ALA A 177 0.61 -0.95 12.81
C ALA A 177 0.25 0.50 13.19
N ASN A 178 -1.04 0.79 13.44
CA ASN A 178 -1.51 2.08 13.92
C ASN A 178 -0.98 2.41 15.33
N GLY A 179 -0.80 1.39 16.17
CA GLY A 179 -0.14 1.51 17.48
C GLY A 179 1.36 1.77 17.41
N GLY A 180 1.96 1.79 16.21
CA GLY A 180 3.36 2.10 15.97
C GLY A 180 4.31 0.92 16.13
N ALA A 181 3.82 -0.31 16.27
CA ALA A 181 4.68 -1.49 16.37
C ALA A 181 5.49 -1.73 15.08
N TYR A 182 4.89 -1.44 13.93
CA TYR A 182 5.49 -1.53 12.60
C TYR A 182 4.62 -0.79 11.57
N LYS A 183 5.05 -0.73 10.32
CA LYS A 183 4.22 -0.24 9.20
C LYS A 183 3.64 -1.41 8.41
N ALA A 184 2.36 -1.33 8.08
CA ALA A 184 1.66 -2.27 7.22
C ALA A 184 0.47 -1.57 6.55
N TYR A 185 0.11 -2.02 5.35
CA TYR A 185 -0.96 -1.42 4.55
C TYR A 185 -1.93 -2.50 4.08
N ARG A 186 -3.23 -2.21 4.07
CA ARG A 186 -4.18 -3.04 3.32
C ARG A 186 -4.03 -2.67 1.84
N ILE A 187 -3.50 -3.59 1.04
CA ILE A 187 -3.16 -3.30 -0.35
C ILE A 187 -4.10 -3.91 -1.36
N GLY A 188 -5.02 -4.78 -0.94
CA GLY A 188 -5.78 -5.56 -1.89
C GLY A 188 -6.56 -6.70 -1.28
N GLU A 189 -7.05 -7.53 -2.18
CA GLU A 189 -7.81 -8.72 -1.87
C GLU A 189 -7.61 -9.79 -2.95
N VAL A 190 -7.83 -11.04 -2.54
CA VAL A 190 -7.85 -12.19 -3.43
C VAL A 190 -9.19 -12.22 -4.17
N VAL A 191 -9.16 -12.44 -5.47
CA VAL A 191 -10.35 -12.51 -6.33
C VAL A 191 -10.36 -13.80 -7.14
N SER A 192 -11.53 -14.18 -7.64
CA SER A 192 -11.64 -15.27 -8.63
C SER A 192 -11.08 -14.84 -9.98
N GLY A 193 -10.49 -15.81 -10.70
CA GLY A 193 -9.75 -15.59 -11.95
C GLY A 193 -8.24 -15.54 -11.71
N GLU A 194 -7.44 -15.53 -12.77
CA GLU A 194 -5.98 -15.60 -12.65
C GLU A 194 -5.29 -14.23 -12.86
N GLY A 195 -4.09 -14.11 -12.31
CA GLY A 195 -3.22 -12.94 -12.47
C GLY A 195 -3.44 -11.85 -11.42
N VAL A 196 -2.81 -10.70 -11.66
CA VAL A 196 -2.88 -9.51 -10.80
C VAL A 196 -3.50 -8.37 -11.58
N ARG A 197 -4.52 -7.75 -10.98
CA ARG A 197 -5.20 -6.56 -11.48
C ARG A 197 -4.87 -5.38 -10.59
N HIS A 198 -4.78 -4.20 -11.18
CA HIS A 198 -4.58 -2.96 -10.45
C HIS A 198 -5.83 -2.11 -10.54
N ALA A 199 -6.31 -1.63 -9.41
CA ALA A 199 -7.46 -0.74 -9.29
C ALA A 199 -7.08 0.46 -8.40
N THR A 200 -7.87 1.52 -8.47
CA THR A 200 -7.88 2.56 -7.44
C THR A 200 -8.78 2.11 -6.30
N TRP A 201 -8.57 2.62 -5.09
CA TRP A 201 -9.51 2.35 -4.00
C TRP A 201 -10.78 3.15 -4.27
N ALA A 202 -11.83 2.50 -4.80
CA ALA A 202 -13.13 3.15 -4.91
C ALA A 202 -13.68 3.33 -3.48
N PRO A 203 -14.10 4.54 -3.06
CA PRO A 203 -14.81 4.69 -1.80
C PRO A 203 -16.11 3.88 -1.91
N THR A 204 -16.22 2.79 -1.15
CA THR A 204 -17.49 2.09 -0.98
C THR A 204 -18.44 3.01 -0.22
N LEU A 205 -19.33 3.67 -0.94
CA LEU A 205 -20.52 4.37 -0.42
C LEU A 205 -21.57 3.35 0.07
N SER A 206 -21.17 2.33 0.84
CA SER A 206 -22.06 1.26 1.30
C SER A 206 -22.74 1.57 2.64
N CYS A 207 -22.35 2.62 3.34
CA CYS A 207 -23.00 3.09 4.58
C CYS A 207 -23.68 4.44 4.37
N LEU A 208 -24.71 4.48 3.53
CA LEU A 208 -25.75 5.50 3.61
C LEU A 208 -26.83 5.00 4.58
N GLN A 209 -26.51 4.98 5.89
CA GLN A 209 -27.56 5.02 6.90
C GLN A 209 -27.85 6.49 7.18
N LEU A 210 -29.07 6.94 6.87
CA LEU A 210 -29.59 8.23 7.31
C LEU A 210 -29.57 8.25 8.85
N GLY A 211 -28.57 8.92 9.42
CA GLY A 211 -28.57 9.30 10.83
C GLY A 211 -29.73 10.25 11.12
N SER A 212 -30.25 10.19 12.34
CA SER A 212 -31.43 10.92 12.82
C SER A 212 -31.32 12.43 12.58
N CYS A 213 -32.30 13.03 11.91
CA CYS A 213 -32.45 14.48 11.81
C CYS A 213 -32.71 15.07 13.20
N LEU A 214 -31.75 15.81 13.77
CA LEU A 214 -32.01 16.69 14.90
C LEU A 214 -32.51 18.04 14.38
N ALA A 215 -33.81 18.28 14.44
CA ALA A 215 -34.37 19.60 14.15
C ALA A 215 -34.16 20.50 15.39
N ILE A 216 -33.34 21.55 15.25
CA ILE A 216 -33.21 22.60 16.26
C ILE A 216 -34.32 23.63 16.00
N PRO A 217 -35.20 23.95 16.98
CA PRO A 217 -36.23 24.95 16.78
C PRO A 217 -35.61 26.31 16.42
N GLY A 218 -35.97 26.86 15.26
CA GLY A 218 -35.52 28.19 14.81
C GLY A 218 -34.30 28.21 13.89
N ALA A 219 -33.80 27.06 13.41
CA ALA A 219 -32.68 27.03 12.48
C ALA A 219 -32.86 25.97 11.38
N SER A 220 -32.73 26.37 10.11
CA SER A 220 -32.86 25.50 8.92
C SER A 220 -31.61 24.65 8.65
N PHE A 221 -31.12 23.93 9.66
CA PHE A 221 -29.95 23.05 9.54
C PHE A 221 -30.36 21.59 9.71
N VAL A 222 -29.94 20.74 8.77
CA VAL A 222 -29.99 19.28 8.93
C VAL A 222 -28.56 18.80 9.11
N LEU A 223 -28.27 18.25 10.29
CA LEU A 223 -27.02 17.56 10.59
C LEU A 223 -27.17 16.11 10.12
N LEU A 224 -26.48 15.77 9.04
CA LEU A 224 -26.35 14.38 8.60
C LEU A 224 -25.00 13.87 9.11
N SER A 225 -25.05 13.01 10.12
CA SER A 225 -23.89 12.25 10.57
C SER A 225 -23.72 11.04 9.67
N TYR A 226 -22.59 10.96 8.97
CA TYR A 226 -22.18 9.79 8.22
C TYR A 226 -21.04 9.10 8.95
N SER A 227 -21.16 7.80 9.15
CA SER A 227 -20.00 6.97 9.48
C SER A 227 -19.48 6.39 8.18
N CYS A 228 -18.30 6.87 7.73
CA CYS A 228 -17.63 6.34 6.56
C CYS A 228 -16.43 5.50 7.02
N ALA A 229 -16.45 4.21 6.71
CA ALA A 229 -15.30 3.34 6.91
C ALA A 229 -14.32 3.52 5.74
N LEU A 230 -13.35 4.43 5.90
CA LEU A 230 -12.22 4.60 4.99
C LEU A 230 -11.05 3.77 5.53
N GLY A 231 -11.02 2.47 5.19
CA GLY A 231 -9.93 1.59 5.63
C GLY A 231 -9.88 1.39 7.16
N ALA A 232 -8.71 1.67 7.78
CA ALA A 232 -8.47 1.54 9.22
C ALA A 232 -8.93 2.76 10.05
N TYR A 233 -9.63 3.72 9.43
CA TYR A 233 -10.10 4.94 10.05
C TYR A 233 -11.63 4.94 10.07
N GLU A 234 -12.24 4.99 11.27
CA GLU A 234 -13.61 5.49 11.40
C GLU A 234 -13.57 7.01 11.25
N CYS A 235 -13.91 7.52 10.07
CA CYS A 235 -14.15 8.95 9.91
C CYS A 235 -15.65 9.22 10.09
N ALA A 236 -15.99 9.95 11.14
CA ALA A 236 -17.29 10.62 11.23
C ALA A 236 -17.24 11.83 10.28
N ILE A 237 -17.86 11.71 9.10
CA ILE A 237 -18.06 12.84 8.20
C ILE A 237 -19.37 13.48 8.63
N ALA A 238 -19.31 14.70 9.16
CA ALA A 238 -20.50 15.51 9.37
C ALA A 238 -20.67 16.43 8.15
N CYS A 239 -21.67 16.19 7.30
CA CYS A 239 -22.11 17.23 6.37
C CYS A 239 -23.19 18.06 7.04
N VAL A 240 -22.97 19.38 7.05
CA VAL A 240 -24.04 20.35 7.31
C VAL A 240 -24.64 20.69 5.96
N VAL A 241 -25.86 20.22 5.69
CA VAL A 241 -26.62 20.63 4.51
C VAL A 241 -27.41 21.88 4.88
N ILE A 242 -27.04 23.02 4.28
CA ILE A 242 -27.82 24.25 4.37
C ILE A 242 -28.87 24.18 3.26
N ALA A 243 -30.10 23.86 3.60
CA ALA A 243 -31.22 23.95 2.67
C ALA A 243 -31.98 25.27 2.93
N SER A 244 -31.86 26.24 2.01
CA SER A 244 -33.02 27.10 1.74
C SER A 244 -33.98 26.29 0.85
N GLU A 245 -35.28 26.59 0.92
CA GLU A 245 -36.40 25.81 0.35
C GLU A 245 -36.38 25.55 -1.18
N THR A 246 -35.26 25.78 -1.88
CA THR A 246 -35.17 25.68 -3.35
C THR A 246 -34.07 24.77 -3.90
N ALA A 247 -33.35 23.98 -3.08
CA ALA A 247 -32.24 23.16 -3.57
C ALA A 247 -32.31 21.68 -3.14
N ILE A 248 -33.38 20.97 -3.52
CA ILE A 248 -33.39 19.50 -3.55
C ILE A 248 -33.50 19.05 -5.02
N GLN A 249 -32.44 19.27 -5.80
CA GLN A 249 -32.33 18.65 -7.12
C GLN A 249 -30.89 18.54 -7.69
N ILE A 250 -29.85 18.93 -6.95
CA ILE A 250 -28.46 18.88 -7.46
C ILE A 250 -27.53 18.28 -6.41
N LEU A 251 -27.53 16.95 -6.26
CA LEU A 251 -26.49 16.22 -5.53
C LEU A 251 -26.04 14.97 -6.32
N THR A 252 -25.87 15.11 -7.63
CA THR A 252 -25.21 14.10 -8.49
C THR A 252 -23.93 14.57 -9.14
N ARG A 253 -23.44 15.80 -8.90
CA ARG A 253 -22.14 16.23 -9.44
C ARG A 253 -21.39 17.13 -8.45
N SER A 254 -20.23 16.62 -8.04
CA SER A 254 -19.00 17.36 -7.72
C SER A 254 -19.12 18.55 -6.77
N SER A 255 -18.85 18.33 -5.48
CA SER A 255 -18.07 19.18 -4.55
C SER A 255 -18.34 18.72 -3.11
N VAL A 256 -17.57 17.76 -2.61
CA VAL A 256 -17.60 17.38 -1.20
C VAL A 256 -16.66 18.33 -0.45
N PHE A 257 -17.19 19.23 0.37
CA PHE A 257 -16.38 19.96 1.34
C PHE A 257 -16.18 19.06 2.58
N CYS A 258 -14.97 18.49 2.70
CA CYS A 258 -14.58 17.74 3.89
C CYS A 258 -14.22 18.71 5.03
N PHE A 259 -14.97 18.65 6.13
CA PHE A 259 -14.55 19.23 7.40
C PHE A 259 -13.99 18.11 8.28
N ALA A 260 -12.69 18.15 8.57
CA ALA A 260 -12.11 17.34 9.64
C ALA A 260 -12.38 18.05 10.97
N VAL A 261 -13.27 17.47 11.79
CA VAL A 261 -13.39 17.87 13.19
C VAL A 261 -12.42 17.00 13.98
N ASP A 262 -11.30 17.59 14.39
CA ASP A 262 -10.33 16.93 15.25
C ASP A 262 -10.98 16.64 16.62
N ALA A 263 -10.94 15.38 17.07
CA ALA A 263 -11.64 14.89 18.26
C ALA A 263 -11.03 15.39 19.60
N PHE A 264 -10.20 16.42 19.57
CA PHE A 264 -9.51 16.99 20.73
C PHE A 264 -9.72 18.50 20.87
N GLY A 265 -10.97 18.95 20.99
CA GLY A 265 -11.34 20.17 21.74
C GLY A 265 -10.58 21.47 21.45
N LYS A 266 -9.98 21.65 20.28
CA LYS A 266 -9.28 22.88 19.89
C LYS A 266 -9.96 23.50 18.67
N LYS A 267 -10.24 24.81 18.76
CA LYS A 267 -10.99 25.60 17.77
C LYS A 267 -10.42 25.40 16.35
N PRO A 268 -11.26 25.15 15.33
CA PRO A 268 -10.81 25.06 13.95
C PRO A 268 -10.29 26.42 13.46
N LYS A 269 -9.10 26.43 12.85
CA LYS A 269 -8.59 27.58 12.08
C LYS A 269 -9.11 27.46 10.64
N PHE A 270 -9.78 28.51 10.18
CA PHE A 270 -10.29 28.64 8.83
C PHE A 270 -9.16 28.98 7.84
N GLY A 271 -9.07 28.24 6.74
CA GLY A 271 -8.24 28.60 5.59
C GLY A 271 -8.91 28.09 4.31
N ARG A 272 -9.15 28.98 3.35
CA ARG A 272 -9.55 28.60 1.98
C ARG A 272 -8.36 27.93 1.29
N ILE A 273 -8.56 26.74 0.75
CA ILE A 273 -7.64 26.16 -0.24
C ILE A 273 -8.39 26.23 -1.57
N SER A 274 -7.83 27.00 -2.50
CA SER A 274 -8.22 27.13 -3.91
C SER A 274 -7.77 25.94 -4.73
#